data_AF-A0A4R3KVP7-F1
#
_entry.id   AF-A0A4R3KVP7-F1
#
_cell.length_a   1.000
_cell.length_b   1.000
_cell.length_c   1.000
_cell.angle_alpha   90.00
_cell.angle_beta   90.00
_cell.angle_gamma   90.00
#
_symmetry.space_group_name_H-M   'P 1'
#
loop_
_entity.id
_entity.type
_entity.pdbx_description
1 polymer ?
#
loop_
_entity_poly.entity_id
_entity_poly.type
_entity_poly.pdbx_seq_one_letter_code
_entity_poly.pdbx_strand_id
1 'polypeptide(L)' 'MLLDELGGKELVNLNNGERLGIIADCDILIDEKTGKILFLLVPKRKLQFKLFSEDDYIEIPWQTIKKIGNDMIIVELDSD' A
#
# COMPACT_ATOMS: atom_id res chain seq x y z
N MET A 1 16.79 4.80 3.82
CA MET A 1 16.02 3.77 3.12
C MET A 1 15.90 4.20 1.68
N LEU A 2 16.32 3.35 0.75
CA LEU A 2 16.16 3.58 -0.69
C LEU A 2 14.83 2.98 -1.13
N LEU A 3 14.14 3.58 -2.11
CA LEU A 3 12.88 3.02 -2.62
C LEU A 3 13.05 1.59 -3.15
N ASP A 4 14.22 1.28 -3.71
CA ASP A 4 14.54 -0.06 -4.23
C ASP A 4 14.47 -1.15 -3.15
N GLU A 5 14.75 -0.80 -1.89
CA GLU A 5 14.67 -1.73 -0.76
C GLU A 5 13.22 -2.16 -0.46
N LEU A 6 12.22 -1.40 -0.92
CA LEU A 6 10.81 -1.74 -0.77
C LEU A 6 10.39 -2.84 -1.75
N GLY A 7 11.04 -2.95 -2.91
CA GLY A 7 10.67 -3.88 -3.97
C GLY A 7 10.47 -5.32 -3.48
N GLY A 8 9.39 -5.95 -3.94
CA GLY A 8 9.09 -7.36 -3.65
C GLY A 8 8.50 -7.64 -2.26
N LYS A 9 8.32 -6.63 -1.40
CA LYS A 9 7.69 -6.83 -0.08
C LYS A 9 6.17 -6.94 -0.16
N GLU A 10 5.62 -7.78 0.71
CA GLU A 10 4.17 -7.90 0.89
C GLU A 10 3.62 -6.87 1.89
N LEU A 11 2.46 -6.29 1.60
CA LEU A 11 1.74 -5.42 2.52
C LEU A 11 0.74 -6.24 3.33
N VAL A 12 0.84 -6.19 4.66
CA VAL A 12 0.00 -6.95 5.58
C VAL A 12 -0.59 -6.06 6.66
N ASN A 13 -1.90 -6.17 6.89
CA ASN A 13 -2.58 -5.46 7.96
C ASN A 13 -2.35 -6.17 9.31
N LEU A 14 -1.90 -5.41 10.29
CA LEU A 14 -1.64 -5.87 11.66
C LEU A 14 -2.90 -6.36 12.36
N ASN A 15 -4.05 -5.74 12.10
CA ASN A 15 -5.28 -5.96 12.87
C ASN A 15 -5.95 -7.29 12.54
N ASN A 16 -5.99 -7.68 11.27
CA ASN A 16 -6.69 -8.87 10.78
C ASN A 16 -5.76 -9.88 10.08
N GLY A 17 -4.47 -9.56 9.92
CA GLY A 17 -3.50 -10.40 9.19
C GLY A 17 -3.74 -10.45 7.68
N GLU A 18 -4.62 -9.60 7.15
CA GLU A 18 -4.98 -9.58 5.74
C GLU A 18 -3.80 -9.13 4.89
N ARG A 19 -3.59 -9.87 3.80
CA ARG A 19 -2.61 -9.52 2.77
C ARG A 19 -3.23 -8.53 1.79
N LEU A 20 -2.80 -7.28 1.85
CA LEU A 20 -3.34 -6.18 1.07
C LEU A 20 -2.79 -6.17 -0.37
N GLY A 21 -1.53 -6.57 -0.56
CA GLY A 21 -0.89 -6.55 -1.88
C GLY A 21 0.62 -6.73 -1.84
N ILE A 22 1.30 -6.46 -2.96
CA ILE A 22 2.76 -6.39 -3.06
C ILE A 22 3.10 -4.94 -3.45
N ILE A 23 4.09 -4.35 -2.81
CA ILE A 23 4.44 -2.94 -3.05
C ILE A 23 4.96 -2.67 -4.47
N ALA A 24 5.50 -3.70 -5.14
CA ALA A 24 5.90 -3.61 -6.54
C ALA A 24 4.72 -3.32 -7.50
N ASP A 25 3.50 -3.66 -7.09
CA ASP A 25 2.27 -3.39 -7.85
C ASP A 25 1.58 -2.10 -7.40
N CYS A 26 2.15 -1.35 -6.45
CA CYS A 26 1.53 -0.17 -5.83
C CYS A 26 2.09 1.12 -6.41
N ASP A 27 1.22 2.11 -6.56
CA ASP A 27 1.64 3.49 -6.83
C ASP A 27 1.90 4.25 -5.53
N ILE A 28 2.68 5.33 -5.59
CA ILE A 28 3.05 6.16 -4.44
C ILE A 28 2.57 7.58 -4.67
N LEU A 29 1.70 8.07 -3.80
CA LEU A 29 1.31 9.49 -3.81
C LEU A 29 2.30 10.30 -2.96
N ILE A 30 2.88 11.34 -3.56
CA ILE A 30 3.92 12.17 -2.95
C ILE A 30 3.43 13.61 -2.89
N ASP A 31 3.70 14.29 -1.77
CA ASP A 31 3.54 15.74 -1.65
C ASP A 31 4.61 16.45 -2.49
N GLU A 32 4.20 17.14 -3.54
CA GLU A 32 5.11 17.77 -4.51
C GLU A 32 6.02 18.84 -3.91
N LYS A 33 5.61 19.48 -2.81
CA LYS A 33 6.36 20.58 -2.20
C LYS A 33 7.43 20.08 -1.23
N THR A 34 7.12 19.02 -0.50
CA THR A 34 7.95 18.49 0.59
C THR A 34 8.68 17.20 0.21
N GLY A 35 8.25 16.52 -0.86
CA GLY A 35 8.76 15.21 -1.27
C GLY A 35 8.35 14.07 -0.33
N LYS A 36 7.41 14.31 0.60
CA LYS A 36 6.97 13.28 1.55
C LYS A 36 6.00 12.32 0.89
N ILE A 37 6.15 11.04 1.18
CA ILE A 37 5.17 10.03 0.78
C ILE A 37 3.92 10.20 1.64
N LEU A 38 2.77 10.32 0.98
CA LEU A 38 1.46 10.49 1.61
C LEU A 38 0.73 9.15 1.68
N PHE A 39 0.63 8.43 0.56
CA PHE A 39 -0.11 7.17 0.47
C PHE A 39 0.60 6.15 -0.42
N LEU A 40 0.40 4.87 -0.09
CA LEU A 40 0.58 3.76 -1.00
C LEU A 40 -0.79 3.42 -1.61
N LEU A 41 -0.89 3.40 -2.93
CA LEU A 41 -2.12 3.09 -3.66
C LEU A 41 -2.04 1.63 -4.11
N VAL A 42 -2.74 0.75 -3.38
CA VAL A 42 -2.72 -0.70 -3.65
C VAL A 42 -3.88 -1.05 -4.58
N PRO A 43 -3.64 -1.60 -5.79
CA PRO A 43 -4.72 -1.92 -6.71
C PRO A 43 -5.63 -3.02 -6.15
N LYS A 44 -6.94 -2.79 -6.16
CA LYS A 44 -7.94 -3.81 -5.83
C LYS A 44 -7.97 -4.82 -6.97
N ARG A 45 -7.58 -6.08 -6.71
CA ARG A 45 -7.72 -7.18 -7.67
C ARG A 45 -9.22 -7.48 -7.90
N LYS A 46 -9.90 -6.71 -8.75
CA LYS A 46 -11.26 -7.03 -9.21
C LYS A 46 -11.18 -8.13 -10.27
N LEU A 47 -12.00 -9.17 -10.07
CA LEU A 47 -12.31 -10.19 -11.09
C LEU A 47 -12.70 -9.49 -12.40
N GLN A 48 -12.16 -9.97 -13.51
CA GLN A 48 -12.03 -9.35 -14.85
C GLN A 48 -13.34 -8.89 -15.58
N PHE A 49 -14.30 -8.23 -14.94
CA PHE A 49 -15.61 -8.00 -15.57
C PHE A 49 -16.35 -6.69 -15.28
N LYS A 50 -15.71 -5.63 -14.78
CA LYS A 50 -16.40 -4.32 -14.69
C LYS A 50 -15.54 -3.16 -15.16
N LEU A 51 -16.09 -2.47 -16.17
CA LEU A 51 -15.62 -1.20 -16.69
C LEU A 51 -15.44 -0.17 -15.57
N PHE A 52 -14.29 0.51 -15.61
CA PHE A 52 -13.98 1.86 -15.09
C PHE A 52 -14.90 2.40 -13.99
N SER A 53 -14.50 2.21 -12.73
CA SER A 53 -15.06 2.89 -11.55
C SER A 53 -13.91 3.50 -10.75
N GLU A 54 -14.06 4.71 -10.22
CA GLU A 54 -13.02 5.46 -9.47
C GLU A 54 -12.42 4.69 -8.27
N ASP A 55 -13.09 3.65 -7.75
CA ASP A 55 -12.66 2.84 -6.60
C ASP A 55 -11.77 1.63 -6.97
N ASP A 56 -10.69 1.86 -7.72
CA ASP A 56 -9.79 0.78 -8.17
C ASP A 56 -8.57 0.56 -7.25
N TYR A 57 -8.40 1.38 -6.21
CA TYR A 57 -7.29 1.29 -5.26
C TYR A 57 -7.75 1.27 -3.80
N ILE A 58 -6.89 0.74 -2.94
CA ILE A 58 -6.91 0.92 -1.48
C ILE A 58 -5.83 1.94 -1.16
N GLU A 59 -6.22 3.06 -0.56
CA GLU A 59 -5.29 4.06 -0.10
C GLU A 59 -4.77 3.67 1.29
N ILE A 60 -3.47 3.40 1.39
CA ILE A 60 -2.79 3.11 2.65
C ILE A 60 -1.95 4.33 3.01
N PRO A 61 -2.34 5.10 4.04
CA PRO A 61 -1.58 6.27 4.43
C PRO A 61 -0.20 5.88 4.97
N TRP A 62 0.87 6.57 4.54
CA TRP A 62 2.25 6.20 4.87
C TRP A 62 2.52 6.13 6.38
N GLN A 63 1.87 7.00 7.15
CA GLN A 63 1.94 7.06 8.61
C GLN A 63 1.40 5.81 9.32
N THR A 64 0.65 4.95 8.63
CA THR A 64 0.11 3.69 9.19
C THR A 64 1.13 2.56 9.16
N ILE A 65 2.26 2.73 8.45
CA ILE A 65 3.35 1.76 8.42
C ILE A 65 3.97 1.65 9.81
N LYS A 66 3.88 0.47 10.42
CA LYS A 66 4.48 0.16 11.72
C LYS A 66 5.87 -0.43 11.60
N LYS A 67 6.10 -1.23 10.56
CA LYS A 67 7.37 -1.91 10.35
C LYS A 67 7.62 -2.21 8.89
N ILE A 68 8.82 -1.90 8.42
CA ILE A 68 9.35 -2.35 7.13
C ILE A 68 10.38 -3.43 7.44
N GLY A 69 10.02 -4.68 7.17
CA GLY A 69 10.89 -5.84 7.33
C GLY A 69 11.65 -6.16 6.04
N ASN A 70 12.32 -7.32 6.04
CA ASN A 70 13.00 -7.82 4.84
C ASN A 70 11.99 -8.27 3.78
N ASP A 71 10.93 -8.98 4.17
CA ASP A 71 9.97 -9.59 3.25
C ASP A 71 8.59 -8.92 3.24
N MET A 72 8.27 -8.14 4.27
CA MET A 72 6.93 -7.58 4.44
C MET A 72 6.94 -6.18 5.07
N ILE A 73 5.89 -5.43 4.77
CA ILE A 73 5.55 -4.14 5.36
C ILE A 73 4.26 -4.33 6.16
N ILE A 74 4.35 -4.08 7.46
CA ILE A 74 3.23 -4.18 8.38
C ILE A 74 2.60 -2.80 8.51
N VAL A 75 1.30 -2.72 8.24
CA VAL A 75 0.49 -1.52 8.37
C VAL A 75 -0.60 -1.76 9.41
N GLU A 76 -0.97 -0.73 10.15
CA GLU A 76 -2.11 -0.78 11.07
C GLU A 76 -3.22 0.10 10.49
N LEU A 77 -4.21 -0.54 9.86
CA LEU A 77 -5.38 0.14 9.32
C LEU A 77 -6.56 -0.17 10.24
N ASP A 78 -7.14 0.88 10.79
CA ASP A 78 -8.40 0.75 11.53
C ASP A 78 -9.49 0.33 10.55
N SER A 79 -10.14 -0.79 10.85
CA SER A 79 -11.31 -1.25 10.11
C SER A 79 -12.51 -0.58 10.76
N ASP A 80 -13.10 0.42 10.12
CA ASP A 80 -14.44 0.89 10.48
C ASP A 80 -15.49 -0.21 10.23
#